data_AF-A0A9E5P793-F1
#
_entry.id   AF-A0A9E5P793-F1
#
_cell.length_a   1.000
_cell.length_b   1.000
_cell.length_c   1.000
_cell.angle_alpha   90.00
_cell.angle_beta   90.00
_cell.angle_gamma   90.00
#
_symmetry.space_group_name_H-M   'P 1'
#
loop_
_entity.id
_entity.type
_entity.pdbx_description
1 polymer ?
#
loop_
_entity_poly.entity_id
_entity_poly.type
_entity_poly.pdbx_seq_one_letter_code
_entity_poly.pdbx_strand_id
1 'polypeptide(L)' 'VLREVEARMSTWLSDSEVSRLNAAGTAEELPLSPQTLQVLGAARHALRETDGAFDVTVAPLIDLWRRAGERGVLPT' A
#
# COMPACT_ATOMS: atom_id res chain seq x y z
N VAL A 1 -15.05 4.77 13.92
CA VAL A 1 -14.09 3.67 13.77
C VAL A 1 -14.00 3.11 12.34
N LEU A 2 -14.92 2.25 11.84
CA LEU A 2 -14.70 1.58 10.54
C LEU A 2 -14.58 2.56 9.35
N ARG A 3 -15.47 3.56 9.26
CA ARG A 3 -15.39 4.61 8.22
C ARG A 3 -14.08 5.41 8.28
N GLU A 4 -13.52 5.59 9.46
CA GLU A 4 -12.26 6.34 9.65
C GLU A 4 -11.06 5.51 9.19
N VAL A 5 -11.10 4.19 9.42
CA VAL A 5 -10.10 3.26 8.90
C VAL A 5 -10.19 3.21 7.38
N GLU A 6 -11.39 3.09 6.82
CA GLU A 6 -11.62 3.09 5.37
C GLU A 6 -11.11 4.37 4.71
N ALA A 7 -11.41 5.54 5.27
CA ALA A 7 -10.93 6.84 4.79
C ALA A 7 -9.41 7.00 4.81
N ARG A 8 -8.67 6.11 5.49
CA ARG A 8 -7.20 6.17 5.56
C ARG A 8 -6.54 5.04 4.77
N MET A 9 -7.04 3.82 4.93
CA MET A 9 -6.36 2.58 4.52
C MET A 9 -6.89 1.99 3.22
N SER A 10 -8.03 2.46 2.69
CA SER A 10 -8.60 1.91 1.47
C SER A 10 -7.70 2.16 0.26
N THR A 11 -7.37 1.11 -0.48
CA THR A 11 -6.67 1.22 -1.78
C THR A 11 -7.61 1.51 -2.95
N TRP A 12 -8.92 1.63 -2.68
CA TRP A 12 -9.96 1.83 -3.70
C TRP A 12 -10.56 3.24 -3.67
N LEU A 13 -10.50 3.92 -2.53
CA LEU A 13 -10.90 5.30 -2.41
C LEU A 13 -9.71 6.20 -2.78
N SER A 14 -9.85 6.99 -3.85
CA SER A 14 -8.80 7.90 -4.33
C SER A 14 -8.31 8.86 -3.25
N ASP A 15 -9.23 9.29 -2.39
CA ASP A 15 -8.98 10.32 -1.39
C ASP A 15 -8.51 9.73 -0.05
N SER A 16 -8.27 8.42 0.02
CA SER A 16 -7.66 7.82 1.21
C SER A 16 -6.21 8.25 1.37
N GLU A 17 -5.70 8.27 2.60
CA GLU A 17 -4.30 8.59 2.86
C GLU A 17 -3.34 7.64 2.13
N VAL A 18 -3.64 6.33 2.12
CA VAL A 18 -2.82 5.32 1.40
C VAL A 18 -2.87 5.53 -0.12
N SER A 19 -4.04 5.83 -0.71
CA SER A 19 -4.14 6.08 -2.15
C SER A 19 -3.38 7.33 -2.55
N ARG A 20 -3.49 8.42 -1.77
CA ARG A 20 -2.72 9.64 -2.02
C ARG A 20 -1.22 9.41 -1.88
N LEU A 21 -0.79 8.65 -0.87
CA LEU A 21 0.61 8.28 -0.70
C LEU A 21 1.14 7.48 -1.89
N ASN A 22 0.38 6.48 -2.35
CA ASN A 22 0.75 5.67 -3.52
C ASN A 22 0.84 6.51 -4.80
N ALA A 23 0.01 7.55 -4.94
CA ALA A 23 0.01 8.44 -6.10
C ALA A 23 1.15 9.49 -6.06
N ALA A 24 1.55 9.97 -4.89
CA ALA A 24 2.56 11.01 -4.71
C ALA A 24 3.98 10.54 -5.09
N GLY A 25 4.27 9.24 -4.98
CA GLY A 25 5.59 8.68 -5.27
C GLY A 25 6.69 9.28 -4.38
N THR A 26 7.93 9.34 -4.88
CA THR A 26 9.09 9.88 -4.14
C THR A 26 9.25 11.41 -4.26
N ALA A 27 8.35 12.09 -4.95
CA ALA A 27 8.51 13.49 -5.33
C ALA A 27 7.94 14.48 -4.32
N GLU A 28 7.12 14.03 -3.37
CA GLU A 28 6.34 14.90 -2.49
C GLU A 28 6.25 14.35 -1.06
N GLU A 29 6.45 15.22 -0.07
CA GLU A 29 6.18 14.91 1.32
C GLU A 29 4.68 15.07 1.60
N LEU A 30 3.99 13.96 1.88
CA LEU A 30 2.57 13.99 2.21
C LEU A 30 2.37 13.91 3.74
N PRO A 31 1.69 14.88 4.37
CA PRO A 31 1.33 14.76 5.77
C PRO A 31 0.32 13.61 5.95
N LEU A 32 0.63 12.71 6.88
CA LEU A 32 -0.20 11.55 7.21
C LEU A 32 -0.68 11.63 8.65
N SER A 33 -1.88 11.10 8.90
CA SER A 33 -2.40 10.99 10.27
C SER A 33 -1.52 10.10 11.14
N PRO A 34 -1.46 10.34 12.47
CA PRO A 34 -0.71 9.49 13.40
C PRO A 34 -1.09 8.02 13.32
N GLN A 35 -2.35 7.71 13.04
CA GLN A 35 -2.84 6.34 12.87
C GLN A 35 -2.23 5.67 11.64
N THR A 36 -2.15 6.38 10.51
CA THR A 36 -1.51 5.86 9.30
C THR A 36 -0.01 5.64 9.51
N LEU A 37 0.67 6.58 10.18
CA LEU A 37 2.07 6.41 10.56
C LEU A 37 2.29 5.20 11.49
N GLN A 38 1.36 4.94 12.42
CA GLN A 38 1.41 3.77 13.29
C GLN A 38 1.31 2.47 12.48
N VAL A 39 0.39 2.40 11.51
CA VAL A 39 0.25 1.23 10.62
C VAL A 39 1.50 1.03 9.77
N LEU A 40 2.04 2.08 9.17
CA LEU A 40 3.30 2.01 8.41
C LEU A 40 4.48 1.58 9.29
N GLY A 41 4.53 2.05 10.54
CA GLY A 41 5.50 1.62 11.53
C GLY A 41 5.41 0.11 11.83
N ALA A 42 4.20 -0.40 12.02
CA ALA A 42 3.94 -1.83 12.24
C ALA A 42 4.30 -2.66 11.00
N ALA A 43 3.95 -2.18 9.80
CA ALA A 43 4.30 -2.84 8.54
C ALA A 43 5.82 -2.94 8.36
N ARG A 44 6.56 -1.87 8.65
CA ARG A 44 8.03 -1.87 8.61
C ARG A 44 8.64 -2.81 9.66
N HIS A 45 8.01 -2.96 10.82
CA HIS A 45 8.44 -3.95 11.81
C HIS A 45 8.23 -5.38 11.29
N ALA A 46 7.04 -5.69 10.77
CA ALA A 46 6.75 -6.99 10.19
C ALA A 46 7.68 -7.36 9.02
N LEU A 47 8.02 -6.40 8.15
CA LEU A 47 9.02 -6.58 7.10
C LEU A 47 10.35 -7.11 7.65
N ARG A 48 10.83 -6.54 8.77
CA ARG A 48 12.09 -6.98 9.40
C ARG A 48 11.97 -8.34 10.08
N GLU A 49 10.89 -8.56 10.83
CA GLU A 49 10.68 -9.82 11.56
C GLU A 49 10.51 -11.03 10.62
N THR A 50 10.03 -10.78 9.41
CA THR A 50 9.77 -11.81 8.40
C THR A 50 10.86 -11.92 7.35
N ASP A 51 11.98 -11.20 7.50
CA ASP A 51 13.07 -11.12 6.53
C ASP A 51 12.58 -10.86 5.10
N GLY A 52 11.65 -9.91 4.97
CA GLY A 52 11.06 -9.51 3.69
C GLY A 52 9.88 -10.35 3.20
N ALA A 53 9.46 -11.41 3.90
CA ALA A 53 8.31 -12.21 3.45
C ALA A 53 6.97 -11.45 3.55
N PHE A 54 6.85 -10.49 4.46
CA PHE A 54 5.76 -9.52 4.50
C PHE A 54 6.25 -8.15 4.03
N ASP A 55 5.72 -7.67 2.90
CA ASP A 55 6.07 -6.35 2.36
C ASP A 55 4.82 -5.62 1.85
N VAL A 56 4.53 -4.45 2.43
CA VAL A 56 3.36 -3.63 2.06
C VAL A 56 3.57 -2.82 0.78
N THR A 57 4.79 -2.80 0.23
CA THR A 57 5.16 -2.04 -0.97
C THR A 57 4.97 -2.83 -2.27
N VAL A 58 4.54 -4.10 -2.19
CA VAL A 58 4.40 -5.00 -3.35
C VAL A 58 3.20 -4.68 -4.26
N ALA A 59 2.49 -3.57 -4.05
CA ALA A 59 1.37 -3.16 -4.88
C ALA A 59 1.67 -3.18 -6.39
N PRO A 60 2.83 -2.69 -6.89
CA PRO A 60 3.19 -2.79 -8.30
C PRO A 60 3.29 -4.23 -8.82
N LEU A 61 3.76 -5.17 -7.97
CA LEU A 61 3.84 -6.59 -8.31
C LEU A 61 2.45 -7.23 -8.36
N ILE A 62 1.57 -6.93 -7.41
CA ILE A 62 0.18 -7.38 -7.42
C ILE A 62 -0.50 -6.96 -8.74
N ASP A 63 -0.32 -5.69 -9.12
CA ASP A 63 -0.88 -5.14 -10.36
C ASP A 63 -0.30 -5.79 -11.62
N LEU A 64 1.00 -6.09 -11.63
CA LEU A 64 1.66 -6.81 -12.72
C LEU A 64 1.06 -8.20 -12.91
N TRP A 65 0.93 -8.97 -11.82
CA TRP A 65 0.37 -10.32 -11.83
C TRP A 65 -1.10 -10.32 -12.25
N ARG A 66 -1.91 -9.37 -11.76
CA ARG A 66 -3.31 -9.22 -12.15
C ARG A 66 -3.46 -9.04 -13.66
N ARG A 67 -2.73 -8.08 -14.25
CA ARG A 67 -2.78 -7.83 -15.71
C ARG A 67 -2.33 -9.04 -16.53
N ALA A 68 -1.34 -9.79 -16.04
CA ALA A 68 -0.86 -11.00 -16.72
C ALA A 68 -1.91 -12.12 -16.68
N GLY A 69 -2.54 -12.32 -15.52
CA GLY A 69 -3.64 -13.27 -15.34
C GLY A 69 -4.85 -12.99 -16.22
N GLU A 70 -5.23 -11.72 -16.38
CA GLU A 70 -6.29 -11.29 -17.31
C GLU A 70 -6.02 -11.70 -18.77
N ARG A 71 -4.74 -11.88 -19.15
CA ARG A 71 -4.31 -12.33 -20.48
C ARG A 71 -3.96 -13.82 -20.57
N GLY A 72 -3.99 -14.55 -19.45
CA GLY A 72 -3.59 -15.95 -19.40
C GLY A 72 -2.09 -16.19 -19.65
N VAL A 73 -1.24 -15.21 -19.35
CA VAL A 73 0.22 -15.29 -19.53
C VAL A 73 0.95 -15.08 -18.20
N LEU A 74 2.22 -15.51 -18.13
CA LEU A 74 3.08 -15.14 -17.02
C LEU A 74 3.45 -13.65 -17.10
N PRO A 75 3.60 -12.96 -15.95
CA PRO A 75 4.12 -11.60 -15.95
C PRO A 75 5.56 -11.55 -16.43
N THR A 76 5.90 -10.48 -17.16
CA THR A 76 7.22 -10.18 -17.72
C THR A 76 7.70 -8.82 -17.26
#